data_AF-A0A7K7VE18-F1
#
_entry.id   AF-A0A7K7VE18-F1
#
_cell.length_a   1.000
_cell.length_b   1.000
_cell.length_c   1.000
_cell.angle_alpha   90.00
_cell.angle_beta   90.00
_cell.angle_gamma   90.00
#
_symmetry.space_group_name_H-M   'P 1'
#
loop_
_entity.id
_entity.type
_entity.pdbx_description
1 polymer ?
#
loop_
_entity_poly.entity_id
_entity_poly.type
_entity_poly.pdbx_seq_one_letter_code
_entity_poly.pdbx_strand_id
1 'polypeptide(L)'
;MDTARLITVFGINDTDQFCKGQRFSKSLFLMKHRGSSDSTDPKIFFMYDLRLDNFAVPAEETKYACTFIPLPVVKQKHHIYKVHCEVFVLKK
;
A
#
# COMPACT_ATOMS: atom_id res chain seq x y z
N MET A 1 12.81 11.50 5.55
CA MET A 1 11.95 10.43 6.09
C MET A 1 12.78 9.16 6.04
N ASP A 2 13.28 8.72 7.19
CA ASP A 2 14.35 7.72 7.23
C ASP A 2 13.75 6.32 7.17
N THR A 3 14.13 5.58 6.12
CA THR A 3 13.71 4.18 5.93
C THR A 3 14.80 3.28 6.49
N ALA A 4 14.46 2.47 7.48
CA ALA A 4 15.38 1.47 8.01
C ALA A 4 15.22 0.15 7.26
N ARG A 5 16.33 -0.55 7.04
CA ARG A 5 16.35 -1.88 6.45
C ARG A 5 16.54 -2.91 7.55
N LEU A 6 15.47 -3.62 7.91
CA LEU A 6 15.55 -4.76 8.81
C LEU A 6 16.11 -5.95 8.05
N ILE A 7 17.09 -6.62 8.64
CA ILE A 7 17.64 -7.88 8.17
C ILE A 7 17.33 -8.90 9.26
N THR A 8 16.58 -9.94 8.91
CA THR A 8 16.27 -11.04 9.82
C THR A 8 16.96 -12.30 9.33
N VAL A 9 17.48 -13.07 10.27
CA VAL A 9 18.03 -14.40 10.03
C VAL A 9 17.41 -15.29 11.09
N PHE A 10 16.90 -16.45 10.69
CA PHE A 10 16.45 -17.47 11.63
C PHE A 10 17.37 -18.69 11.48
N GLY A 11 17.78 -19.30 12.59
CA GLY A 11 18.57 -20.52 12.60
C GLY A 11 17.69 -21.70 12.98
N ILE A 12 17.85 -22.83 12.30
CA ILE A 12 17.13 -24.08 12.60
C ILE A 12 17.86 -24.90 13.68
N ASN A 13 19.17 -24.68 13.86
CA ASN A 13 20.04 -25.41 14.80
C ASN A 13 20.92 -24.40 15.60
N ASP A 14 21.43 -24.80 16.77
CA ASP A 14 22.32 -24.00 17.65
C ASP A 14 23.75 -23.78 17.09
N THR A 15 23.95 -23.99 15.79
CA THR A 15 25.24 -23.84 15.12
C THR A 15 25.27 -22.50 14.39
N ASP A 16 26.36 -21.74 14.51
CA ASP A 16 26.59 -20.47 13.81
C ASP A 16 26.84 -20.66 12.29
N GLN A 17 26.16 -21.63 11.67
CA GLN A 17 26.32 -21.93 10.27
C GLN A 17 25.40 -21.01 9.46
N PHE A 18 26.03 -20.16 8.65
CA PHE A 18 25.37 -19.19 7.78
C PHE A 18 24.52 -19.91 6.71
N CYS A 19 23.23 -20.12 6.99
CA CYS A 19 22.31 -20.79 6.07
C CYS A 19 21.86 -19.85 4.94
N LYS A 20 22.45 -20.01 3.75
CA LYS A 20 21.94 -19.40 2.50
C LYS A 20 20.48 -19.83 2.28
N GLY A 21 19.55 -18.88 2.40
CA GLY A 21 18.11 -19.10 2.22
C GLY A 21 17.24 -18.70 3.43
N GLN A 22 17.84 -18.46 4.60
CA GLN A 22 17.11 -18.11 5.84
C GLN A 22 17.26 -16.63 6.22
N ARG A 23 17.76 -15.81 5.29
CA ARG A 23 17.92 -14.36 5.46
C ARG A 23 16.83 -13.62 4.70
N PHE A 24 16.06 -12.80 5.41
CA PHE A 24 15.08 -11.90 4.82
C PHE A 24 15.46 -10.46 5.07
N SER A 25 14.98 -9.58 4.19
CA SER A 25 15.13 -8.15 4.38
C SER A 25 13.79 -7.47 4.17
N LYS A 26 13.44 -6.58 5.11
CA LYS A 26 12.20 -5.81 5.05
C LYS A 26 12.50 -4.34 5.35
N SER A 27 12.04 -3.46 4.48
CA SER A 27 12.11 -2.02 4.71
C SER A 27 10.99 -1.60 5.65
N LEU A 28 11.31 -0.81 6.66
CA LEU A 28 10.35 -0.33 7.65
C LEU A 28 10.71 1.07 8.14
N PHE A 29 9.70 1.81 8.56
CA PHE A 29 9.86 3.12 9.17
C PHE A 29 9.94 2.94 10.69
N LEU A 30 11.14 3.09 11.28
CA LEU A 30 11.34 2.94 12.73
C LEU A 30 10.71 4.10 13.52
N MET A 31 10.81 5.30 12.97
CA MET A 31 10.28 6.52 13.57
C MET A 31 8.93 6.85 12.93
N LYS A 32 7.86 6.18 13.38
CA LYS A 32 6.50 6.54 12.95
C LYS A 32 6.01 7.71 13.79
N HIS A 33 6.10 8.93 13.26
CA HIS A 33 5.38 10.05 13.84
C HIS A 33 3.89 9.80 13.66
N ARG A 34 3.18 9.54 14.75
CA ARG A 34 1.71 9.56 14.75
C ARG A 34 1.30 10.99 15.00
N GLY A 35 0.87 11.69 13.96
CA GLY A 35 0.28 13.02 14.13
C GLY A 35 -1.02 12.90 14.92
N SER A 36 -1.40 13.93 15.68
CA SER A 36 -2.71 13.97 16.36
C SER A 36 -3.89 13.83 15.39
N SER A 37 -3.67 14.04 14.09
CA SER A 37 -4.62 13.81 13.00
C SER A 37 -4.88 12.35 12.66
N ASP A 38 -4.01 11.41 13.09
CA ASP A 38 -4.18 9.97 12.83
C ASP A 38 -5.27 9.34 13.71
N SER A 39 -5.87 10.10 14.63
CA SER A 39 -6.67 9.59 15.75
C SER A 39 -8.17 9.92 15.70
N THR A 40 -8.68 10.62 14.70
CA THR A 40 -10.12 10.91 14.67
C THR A 40 -10.67 10.81 13.26
N ASP A 41 -11.02 9.59 12.85
CA ASP A 41 -11.92 9.42 11.72
C ASP A 41 -13.20 10.24 12.01
N PRO A 42 -13.68 11.04 11.06
CA PRO A 42 -14.89 11.82 11.26
C PRO A 42 -16.07 10.89 11.55
N LYS A 43 -17.00 11.32 12.40
CA LYS A 43 -18.18 10.52 12.77
C LYS A 43 -19.06 10.15 11.57
N ILE A 44 -19.03 10.97 10.51
CA ILE A 44 -19.77 10.75 9.28
C ILE A 44 -18.76 10.85 8.13
N PHE A 45 -18.59 9.75 7.40
CA PHE A 45 -17.80 9.70 6.17
C PHE A 45 -18.51 8.85 5.12
N PHE A 46 -18.18 9.13 3.86
CA PHE A 46 -18.60 8.36 2.71
C PHE A 46 -17.35 7.79 2.03
N MET A 47 -17.41 6.52 1.69
CA MET A 47 -16.33 5.84 0.97
C MET A 47 -16.76 5.64 -0.48
N TYR A 48 -15.86 5.94 -1.41
CA TYR A 48 -16.10 5.79 -2.84
C TYR A 48 -14.94 5.03 -3.47
N ASP A 49 -15.28 3.95 -4.18
CA ASP A 49 -14.32 3.13 -4.88
C ASP A 49 -13.99 3.77 -6.23
N LEU A 50 -12.76 4.25 -6.38
CA LEU A 50 -12.22 4.74 -7.64
C LEU A 50 -11.42 3.59 -8.27
N ARG A 51 -12.01 2.91 -9.24
CA ARG A 51 -11.43 1.71 -9.86
C ARG A 51 -11.23 1.89 -11.36
N LEU A 52 -10.13 1.30 -11.85
CA LEU A 52 -9.89 1.09 -13.27
C LEU A 52 -10.38 -0.32 -13.61
N ASP A 53 -11.58 -0.43 -14.17
CA ASP A 53 -12.20 -1.72 -14.42
C ASP A 53 -11.55 -2.46 -15.60
N ASN A 54 -11.22 -3.74 -15.38
CA ASN A 54 -10.80 -4.71 -16.40
C ASN A 54 -9.70 -4.22 -17.37
N PHE A 55 -8.69 -3.52 -16.84
CA PHE A 55 -7.55 -3.10 -17.65
C PHE A 55 -6.61 -4.27 -17.95
N ALA A 56 -6.50 -4.63 -19.23
CA ALA A 56 -5.52 -5.60 -19.69
C ALA A 56 -4.14 -4.93 -19.71
N VAL A 57 -3.30 -5.28 -18.74
CA VAL A 57 -1.91 -4.80 -18.67
C VAL A 57 -1.13 -5.41 -19.85
N PRO A 58 -0.60 -4.59 -20.78
CA PRO A 58 0.21 -5.08 -21.89
C PRO A 58 1.49 -5.76 -21.39
N ALA A 59 2.03 -6.70 -22.17
CA ALA A 59 3.27 -7.42 -21.83
C ALA A 59 4.55 -6.56 -21.99
N GLU A 60 4.42 -5.32 -22.44
CA GLU A 60 5.52 -4.38 -22.64
C GLU A 60 6.07 -3.88 -21.29
N GLU A 61 7.37 -3.60 -21.24
CA GLU A 61 8.13 -3.42 -19.98
C GLU A 61 7.59 -2.31 -19.06
N THR A 62 7.07 -1.22 -19.62
CA THR A 62 6.44 -0.14 -18.84
C THR A 62 5.22 0.43 -19.56
N LYS A 63 4.10 0.54 -18.83
CA LYS A 63 2.86 1.14 -19.33
C LYS A 63 2.18 1.98 -18.28
N TYR A 64 1.74 3.17 -18.71
CA TYR A 64 0.93 4.08 -17.91
C TYR A 64 -0.49 4.07 -18.46
N ALA A 65 -1.46 3.89 -17.56
CA ALA A 65 -2.88 3.91 -17.89
C ALA A 65 -3.54 5.09 -17.18
N CYS A 66 -4.34 5.86 -17.93
CA CYS A 66 -5.15 6.94 -17.41
C CYS A 66 -6.61 6.67 -17.74
N THR A 67 -7.51 6.96 -16.80
CA THR A 67 -8.96 6.86 -17.02
C THR A 67 -9.66 8.06 -16.42
N PHE A 68 -10.79 8.44 -17.02
CA PHE A 68 -11.69 9.44 -16.45
C PHE A 68 -12.68 8.72 -15.55
N ILE A 69 -12.61 8.97 -14.25
CA ILE A 69 -13.53 8.40 -13.26
C ILE A 69 -14.62 9.43 -12.98
N PRO A 70 -15.91 9.10 -13.19
CA PRO A 70 -16.98 10.03 -12.87
C PRO A 70 -17.03 10.24 -11.36
N LEU A 71 -17.11 11.51 -10.95
CA LEU A 71 -17.29 11.83 -9.54
C LEU A 71 -18.67 11.36 -9.07
N PRO A 72 -18.78 10.82 -7.86
CA PRO A 72 -20.08 10.47 -7.29
C PRO A 72 -20.96 11.72 -7.16
N VAL A 73 -22.25 11.56 -7.43
CA VAL A 73 -23.23 12.64 -7.34
C VAL A 73 -23.46 12.95 -5.86
N VAL A 74 -22.79 13.99 -5.38
CA VAL A 74 -22.91 14.49 -4.01
C VAL A 74 -23.78 15.73 -3.96
N LYS A 75 -24.64 15.82 -2.94
CA LYS A 75 -25.54 16.98 -2.75
C LYS A 75 -24.82 18.22 -2.21
N GLN A 76 -23.65 18.03 -1.60
CA GLN A 76 -22.87 19.09 -0.94
C GLN A 76 -21.38 18.88 -1.21
N LYS A 77 -20.56 19.91 -0.95
CA LYS A 77 -19.10 19.82 -1.08
C LYS A 77 -18.52 18.98 0.06
N HIS A 78 -17.69 18.00 -0.27
CA HIS A 78 -16.99 17.15 0.70
C HIS A 78 -15.47 17.36 0.63
N HIS A 79 -14.79 17.12 1.75
CA HIS A 79 -13.32 17.09 1.84
C HIS A 79 -12.84 15.64 1.85
N ILE A 80 -11.85 15.32 1.02
CA ILE A 80 -11.18 14.02 1.06
C ILE A 80 -10.21 14.06 2.24
N TYR A 81 -10.49 13.27 3.27
CA TYR A 81 -9.66 13.21 4.47
C TYR A 81 -8.70 12.01 4.46
N LYS A 82 -9.01 10.96 3.68
CA LYS A 82 -8.24 9.72 3.62
C LYS A 82 -8.39 9.05 2.26
N VAL A 83 -7.30 8.48 1.76
CA VAL A 83 -7.26 7.72 0.51
C VAL A 83 -6.53 6.42 0.78
N HIS A 84 -7.09 5.32 0.30
CA HIS A 84 -6.49 3.99 0.36
C HIS A 84 -6.25 3.49 -1.04
N CYS A 85 -5.16 2.74 -1.21
CA CYS A 85 -4.83 2.09 -2.46
C CYS A 85 -5.21 0.61 -2.37
N GLU A 86 -5.97 0.15 -3.34
CA GLU A 86 -6.36 -1.24 -3.49
C GLU A 86 -5.88 -1.72 -4.87
N VAL A 87 -5.19 -2.87 -4.90
CA VAL A 87 -4.63 -3.43 -6.12
C VAL A 87 -5.09 -4.87 -6.24
N PHE A 88 -5.83 -5.16 -7.31
CA PHE A 88 -6.23 -6.51 -7.68
C PHE A 88 -5.55 -6.92 -8.97
N VAL A 89 -4.74 -7.98 -8.92
CA VAL A 89 -4.13 -8.59 -10.11
C VAL A 89 -4.71 -9.97 -10.28
N LEU A 90 -5.57 -10.12 -11.29
CA LEU A 90 -6.07 -11.42 -11.72
C LEU A 90 -5.06 -12.01 -12.71
N LYS A 91 -4.36 -13.07 -12.29
CA LYS A 91 -3.61 -13.90 -13.24
C LYS A 91 -4.62 -14.73 -14.03
N LYS A 92 -4.64 -14.56 -15.35
CA LYS A 92 -5.29 -15.51 -16.27
C LYS A 92 -4.55 -16.83 -16.27
#